data_AF-A0A7S2UUX4-F1
#
_entry.id   AF-A0A7S2UUX4-F1
#
_cell.length_a   1.000
_cell.length_b   1.000
_cell.length_c   1.000
_cell.angle_alpha   90.00
_cell.angle_beta   90.00
_cell.angle_gamma   90.00
#
_symmetry.space_group_name_H-M   'P 1'
#
loop_
_entity.id
_entity.type
_entity.pdbx_description
1 polymer ?
#
loop_
_entity_poly.entity_id
_entity_poly.type
_entity_poly.pdbx_seq_one_letter_code
_entity_poly.pdbx_strand_id
1 'polypeptide(L)'
;GVFSPRVMEFLGIDYARVHYEEEGRIVSGILDTASKPSGSEWHLVNERWLRKWRKFVLSRGARRYFPPGPIDNSRLFKTEKDKKGKQVTKLKDHYVSGKQYRCVNWN
;
A
#
# COMPACT_ATOMS: atom_id res chain seq x y z
N GLY A 1 -26.49 2.24 -4.43
CA GLY A 1 -27.08 1.47 -3.32
C GLY A 1 -26.24 0.23 -3.14
N VAL A 2 -25.71 0.00 -1.94
CA VAL A 2 -24.88 -1.19 -1.65
C VAL A 2 -25.81 -2.29 -1.15
N PHE A 3 -25.66 -3.52 -1.65
CA PHE A 3 -26.43 -4.66 -1.14
C PHE A 3 -26.11 -4.90 0.35
N SER A 4 -27.11 -5.35 1.11
CA SER A 4 -26.92 -5.77 2.50
C SER A 4 -25.83 -6.85 2.60
N PRO A 5 -24.94 -6.82 3.61
CA PRO A 5 -23.91 -7.85 3.83
C PRO A 5 -24.48 -9.27 3.83
N ARG A 6 -25.71 -9.45 4.35
CA ARG A 6 -26.41 -10.73 4.39
C ARG A 6 -26.81 -11.25 3.01
N VAL A 7 -27.14 -10.35 2.09
CA VAL A 7 -27.43 -10.69 0.68
C VAL A 7 -26.14 -11.03 -0.06
N MET A 8 -25.04 -10.33 0.23
CA MET A 8 -23.73 -10.63 -0.35
C MET A 8 -23.23 -12.02 0.10
N GLU A 9 -23.35 -12.34 1.39
CA GLU A 9 -23.03 -13.65 1.93
C GLU A 9 -23.87 -14.77 1.29
N PHE A 10 -25.20 -14.57 1.19
CA PHE A 10 -26.10 -15.51 0.51
C PHE A 10 -25.69 -15.80 -0.94
N LEU A 11 -25.20 -14.77 -1.66
CA LEU A 11 -24.75 -14.89 -3.05
C LEU A 11 -23.30 -15.42 -3.18
N GLY A 12 -22.62 -15.75 -2.07
CA GLY A 12 -21.21 -16.18 -2.08
C GLY A 12 -20.24 -15.07 -2.53
N ILE A 13 -20.66 -13.81 -2.38
CA ILE A 13 -19.86 -12.63 -2.70
C ILE A 13 -19.02 -12.30 -1.47
N ASP A 14 -17.70 -12.24 -1.67
CA ASP A 14 -16.75 -11.83 -0.64
C ASP A 14 -16.85 -10.31 -0.43
N TYR A 15 -17.74 -9.90 0.48
CA TYR A 15 -18.01 -8.50 0.79
C TYR A 15 -16.75 -7.73 1.21
N ALA A 16 -15.88 -8.35 2.02
CA ALA A 16 -14.64 -7.74 2.48
C ALA A 16 -13.72 -7.43 1.28
N ARG A 17 -13.59 -8.38 0.35
CA ARG A 17 -12.84 -8.17 -0.89
C ARG A 17 -13.43 -7.06 -1.75
N VAL A 18 -14.75 -7.05 -1.96
CA VAL A 18 -15.43 -6.01 -2.77
C VAL A 18 -15.16 -4.63 -2.17
N HIS A 19 -15.32 -4.49 -0.86
CA HIS A 19 -15.05 -3.25 -0.16
C HIS A 19 -13.59 -2.79 -0.34
N TYR A 20 -12.60 -3.68 -0.18
CA TYR A 20 -11.20 -3.33 -0.40
C TYR A 20 -10.87 -2.96 -1.84
N GLU A 21 -11.49 -3.61 -2.83
CA GLU A 21 -11.31 -3.28 -4.25
C GLU A 21 -11.93 -1.92 -4.60
N GLU A 22 -13.10 -1.57 -4.03
CA GLU A 22 -13.76 -0.28 -4.23
C GLU A 22 -12.97 0.87 -3.59
N GLU A 23 -12.67 0.78 -2.29
CA GLU A 23 -11.85 1.76 -1.56
C GLU A 23 -10.47 1.91 -2.22
N GLY A 24 -9.87 0.79 -2.63
CA GLY A 24 -8.56 0.77 -3.26
C GLY A 24 -8.50 1.48 -4.61
N ARG A 25 -9.59 1.52 -5.39
CA ARG A 25 -9.66 2.29 -6.64
C ARG A 25 -9.67 3.79 -6.37
N ILE A 26 -10.38 4.24 -5.34
CA ILE A 26 -10.41 5.65 -4.93
C ILE A 26 -9.01 6.07 -4.46
N VAL A 27 -8.42 5.29 -3.55
CA VAL A 27 -7.10 5.57 -2.98
C VAL A 27 -6.00 5.48 -4.04
N SER A 28 -6.14 4.65 -5.09
CA SER A 28 -5.13 4.57 -6.15
C SER A 28 -4.94 5.88 -6.91
N GLY A 29 -6.00 6.69 -7.07
CA GLY A 29 -5.88 8.02 -7.68
C GLY A 29 -5.09 8.98 -6.81
N ILE A 30 -5.28 8.90 -5.49
CA ILE A 30 -4.60 9.74 -4.50
C ILE A 30 -3.12 9.36 -4.37
N LEU A 31 -2.81 8.06 -4.37
CA LEU A 31 -1.44 7.55 -4.20
C LEU A 31 -0.46 7.99 -5.31
N ASP A 32 -0.95 8.25 -6.51
CA ASP A 32 -0.14 8.69 -7.64
C ASP A 32 -0.09 10.22 -7.78
N THR A 33 -0.66 10.95 -6.82
CA THR A 33 -0.66 12.42 -6.82
C THR A 33 0.76 12.96 -6.63
N ALA A 34 1.18 13.80 -7.58
CA ALA A 34 2.51 14.42 -7.58
C ALA A 34 2.57 15.74 -6.78
N SER A 35 1.44 16.29 -6.35
CA SER A 35 1.42 17.51 -5.56
C SER A 35 1.94 17.22 -4.15
N LYS A 36 2.98 17.94 -3.75
CA LYS A 36 3.55 17.90 -2.40
C LYS A 36 3.33 19.25 -1.74
N PRO A 37 2.16 19.48 -1.11
CA PRO A 37 1.94 20.72 -0.37
C PRO A 37 3.01 20.88 0.71
N SER A 38 3.47 22.11 0.90
CA SER A 38 4.43 22.43 1.95
C SER A 38 3.81 22.15 3.32
N GLY A 39 4.56 21.51 4.22
CA GLY A 39 4.10 21.15 5.56
C GLY A 39 3.31 19.83 5.65
N SER A 40 3.08 19.12 4.55
CA SER A 40 2.42 17.81 4.59
C SER A 40 3.33 16.71 5.10
N GLU A 41 2.77 15.76 5.85
CA GLU A 41 3.45 14.52 6.23
C GLU A 41 3.34 13.49 5.11
N TRP A 42 4.44 12.80 4.82
CA TRP A 42 4.51 11.78 3.78
C TRP A 42 5.09 10.51 4.34
N HIS A 43 4.41 9.40 4.10
CA HIS A 43 4.86 8.08 4.52
C HIS A 43 5.55 7.35 3.36
N LEU A 44 6.61 6.62 3.67
CA LEU A 44 7.37 5.87 2.68
C LEU A 44 6.83 4.44 2.60
N VAL A 45 6.50 3.99 1.40
CA VAL A 45 5.96 2.65 1.15
C VAL A 45 6.76 1.94 0.06
N ASN A 46 7.10 0.69 0.31
CA ASN A 46 7.82 -0.17 -0.62
C ASN A 46 7.03 -0.39 -1.91
N GLU A 47 7.67 -0.09 -3.05
CA GLU A 47 7.07 -0.22 -4.37
C GLU A 47 6.70 -1.68 -4.69
N ARG A 48 7.41 -2.66 -4.13
CA ARG A 48 7.05 -4.08 -4.28
C ARG A 48 5.69 -4.39 -3.65
N TRP A 49 5.40 -3.83 -2.49
CA TRP A 49 4.11 -4.00 -1.83
C TRP A 49 3.02 -3.28 -2.61
N LEU A 50 3.26 -2.02 -3.01
CA LEU A 50 2.34 -1.22 -3.81
C LEU A 50 1.97 -1.88 -5.14
N ARG A 51 2.92 -2.55 -5.82
CA ARG A 51 2.62 -3.31 -7.04
C ARG A 51 1.66 -4.47 -6.80
N LYS A 52 1.79 -5.19 -5.68
CA LYS A 52 0.83 -6.24 -5.31
C LYS A 52 -0.54 -5.65 -4.98
N TRP A 53 -0.55 -4.56 -4.21
CA TRP A 53 -1.76 -3.84 -3.84
C TRP A 53 -2.51 -3.33 -5.08
N ARG A 54 -1.83 -2.65 -6.01
CA ARG A 54 -2.43 -2.19 -7.28
C ARG A 54 -3.01 -3.35 -8.10
N LYS A 55 -2.30 -4.48 -8.19
CA LYS A 55 -2.84 -5.67 -8.86
C LYS A 55 -4.10 -6.20 -8.18
N PHE A 56 -4.15 -6.16 -6.85
CA PHE A 56 -5.32 -6.58 -6.09
C PHE A 56 -6.53 -5.66 -6.33
N VAL A 57 -6.35 -4.33 -6.24
CA VAL A 57 -7.46 -3.37 -6.27
C VAL A 57 -7.88 -2.91 -7.69
N LEU A 58 -6.95 -2.86 -8.65
CA LEU A 58 -7.21 -2.34 -10.00
C LEU A 58 -7.50 -3.42 -11.05
N SER A 59 -7.19 -4.68 -10.77
CA SER A 59 -7.39 -5.72 -11.79
C SER A 59 -8.86 -6.09 -11.93
N ARG A 60 -9.34 -6.20 -13.18
CA ARG A 60 -10.72 -6.60 -13.51
C ARG A 60 -11.01 -8.11 -13.33
N GLY A 61 -10.01 -8.90 -12.92
CA GLY A 61 -10.16 -10.33 -12.70
C GLY A 61 -10.50 -10.63 -11.26
N ALA A 62 -11.79 -10.81 -10.96
CA ALA A 62 -12.24 -11.29 -9.66
C ALA A 62 -11.46 -12.55 -9.27
N ARG A 63 -10.95 -12.60 -8.03
CA ARG A 63 -10.23 -13.75 -7.45
C ARG A 63 -8.88 -14.12 -8.07
N ARG A 64 -8.40 -13.40 -9.10
CA ARG A 64 -7.08 -13.69 -9.70
C ARG A 64 -5.91 -13.30 -8.80
N TYR A 65 -6.08 -12.24 -8.02
CA TYR A 65 -5.02 -11.69 -7.18
C TYR A 65 -5.42 -11.75 -5.71
N PHE A 66 -4.45 -12.13 -4.88
CA PHE A 66 -4.57 -12.15 -3.44
C PHE A 66 -4.27 -10.78 -2.84
N PRO A 67 -4.81 -10.48 -1.65
CA PRO A 67 -4.42 -9.31 -0.88
C PRO A 67 -2.90 -9.25 -0.70
N PRO A 68 -2.28 -8.06 -0.73
CA PRO A 68 -0.83 -7.91 -0.65
C PRO A 68 -0.23 -8.31 0.71
N GLY A 69 -1.08 -8.51 1.73
CA GLY A 69 -0.69 -8.70 3.12
C GLY A 69 -0.35 -7.37 3.81
N PRO A 70 0.17 -7.41 5.05
CA PRO A 70 0.62 -6.23 5.78
C PRO A 70 1.67 -5.44 5.00
N ILE A 71 1.71 -4.11 5.18
CA ILE A 71 2.73 -3.25 4.56
C ILE A 71 4.11 -3.70 5.04
N ASP A 72 5.00 -3.99 4.09
CA ASP A 72 6.37 -4.45 4.36
C ASP A 72 7.42 -3.52 3.74
N ASN A 73 8.00 -2.68 4.60
CA ASN A 73 9.10 -1.78 4.26
C ASN A 73 10.49 -2.34 4.64
N SER A 74 10.58 -3.56 5.17
CA SER A 74 11.85 -4.14 5.69
C SER A 74 13.00 -4.04 4.69
N ARG A 75 12.70 -4.23 3.39
CA ARG A 75 13.69 -4.18 2.30
C ARG A 75 14.33 -2.81 2.12
N LEU A 76 13.64 -1.74 2.53
CA LEU A 76 14.09 -0.36 2.42
C LEU A 76 15.10 0.01 3.51
N PHE A 77 15.15 -0.77 4.57
CA PHE A 77 15.99 -0.48 5.71
C PHE A 77 17.15 -1.46 5.81
N LYS A 78 18.26 -0.95 6.37
CA LYS A 78 19.42 -1.72 6.81
C LYS A 78 19.55 -1.55 8.32
N THR A 79 20.01 -2.61 8.97
CA THR A 79 20.35 -2.56 10.39
C THR A 79 21.81 -2.15 10.51
N GLU A 80 22.05 -1.06 11.23
CA GLU A 80 23.38 -0.57 11.59
C GLU A 80 23.52 -0.57 13.11
N LYS A 81 24.76 -0.56 13.62
CA LYS A 81 25.01 -0.30 15.04
C LYS A 81 25.37 1.17 15.21
N ASP A 82 24.71 1.86 16.13
CA ASP A 82 25.11 3.21 16.52
C ASP A 82 26.46 3.18 17.27
N LYS A 83 27.06 4.36 17.48
CA LYS A 83 28.32 4.57 18.25
C LYS A 83 28.30 3.96 19.65
N LYS A 84 27.10 3.71 20.21
CA LYS A 84 26.87 3.05 21.50
C LYS A 84 26.57 1.54 21.39
N GLY A 85 26.72 0.94 20.21
CA GLY A 85 26.48 -0.49 19.96
C GLY A 85 25.02 -0.92 19.82
N LYS A 86 24.05 0.02 19.95
CA LYS A 86 22.62 -0.25 19.79
C LYS A 86 22.27 -0.46 18.32
N GLN A 87 21.46 -1.48 18.02
CA GLN A 87 20.93 -1.68 16.67
C GLN A 87 19.95 -0.54 16.33
N VAL A 88 20.20 0.11 15.19
CA VAL A 88 19.38 1.16 14.61
C VAL A 88 19.00 0.79 13.19
N THR A 89 17.78 1.16 12.81
CA THR A 89 17.24 0.88 11.48
C THR A 89 17.40 2.14 10.64
N LYS A 90 18.17 2.07 9.56
CA LYS A 90 18.46 3.20 8.69
C LYS A 90 17.99 2.91 7.27
N LEU A 91 17.46 3.92 6.58
CA LEU A 91 17.10 3.78 5.18
C LEU A 91 18.36 3.47 4.36
N LYS A 92 18.27 2.57 3.38
CA LYS A 92 19.37 2.36 2.44
C LYS A 92 19.51 3.54 1.50
N ASP A 93 20.74 3.76 1.08
CA ASP A 93 21.11 4.85 0.19
C ASP A 93 20.72 4.52 -1.27
N HIS A 94 20.73 5.55 -2.13
CA HIS A 94 20.52 5.42 -3.59
C HIS A 94 19.14 4.90 -4.04
N TYR A 95 18.09 5.07 -3.23
CA TYR A 95 16.74 4.74 -3.67
C TYR A 95 16.10 5.82 -4.54
N VAL A 96 15.41 5.34 -5.58
CA VAL A 96 14.69 6.15 -6.55
C VAL A 96 13.19 5.95 -6.34
N SER A 97 12.47 7.06 -6.20
CA SER A 97 11.01 7.05 -6.12
C SER A 97 10.41 6.43 -7.38
N GLY A 98 9.36 5.63 -7.23
CA GLY A 98 8.72 4.87 -8.30
C GLY A 98 9.46 3.58 -8.72
N LYS A 99 10.69 3.35 -8.24
CA LYS A 99 11.43 2.09 -8.44
C LYS A 99 11.47 1.25 -7.17
N GLN A 100 11.96 1.81 -6.07
CA GLN A 100 12.10 1.10 -4.80
C GLN A 100 11.02 1.49 -3.78
N TYR A 101 10.59 2.74 -3.78
CA TYR A 101 9.56 3.24 -2.86
C TYR A 101 8.65 4.25 -3.55
N ARG A 102 7.53 4.57 -2.91
CA ARG A 102 6.76 5.80 -3.13
C ARG A 102 6.53 6.51 -1.80
N CYS A 103 6.44 7.82 -1.87
CA CYS A 103 5.89 8.62 -0.79
C CYS A 103 4.38 8.69 -1.00
N VAL A 104 3.63 8.37 0.03
CA VAL A 104 2.16 8.45 0.03
C VAL A 104 1.76 9.45 1.10
N ASN A 105 0.80 10.31 0.75
CA ASN A 105 0.19 11.22 1.69
C ASN A 105 -1.18 10.66 2.09
N TRP A 106 -1.46 10.68 3.39
CA TRP A 106 -2.79 10.47 3.93
C TRP A 106 -3.22 11.78 4.58
N ASN A 107 -3.73 12.70 3.74
CA ASN A 107 -4.40 13.93 4.15
C ASN A 107 -5.71 14.04 3.38
#